data_AF-A0A7C4R2E4-F1
#
_entry.id   AF-A0A7C4R2E4-F1
#
_cell.length_a   1.000
_cell.length_b   1.000
_cell.length_c   1.000
_cell.angle_alpha   90.00
_cell.angle_beta   90.00
_cell.angle_gamma   90.00
#
_symmetry.space_group_name_H-M   'P 1'
#
loop_
_entity.id
_entity.type
_entity.pdbx_description
1 polymer ?
#
loop_
_entity_poly.entity_id
_entity_poly.type
_entity_poly.pdbx_seq_one_letter_code
_entity_poly.pdbx_strand_id
1 'polypeptide(L)'
;MTFIARHRRLLTLACSAILRHRTRHVSILLVYTALVFLFASVVFCVEALKREARLLLQGAPEIVVQRLVAGRHEPIPAELVEPLRRIPGVQRAAGRLWGYHFDEERRANFTLIASEDPRLAPRAVAVGRGVARLLGAEAGGRISLRGRGGEEVSFAVAEVFPSASELVAADLIEMPQEDLRAFLGIPEGLYTDITLRVANENERRVVASKVRGLVPDGRVILREEIARTYEELFDWRGGVLLAVFASLAASFLLLAWSQAAGLEGEEKREIGLLKAVGWELSDVLALKTWEAITVSLTAFLLGTALAYLHVFAAGAFLFASLMKGWSVLYPRFALDPALDLPHVTLIVSVAVVPFLLASVIPSWRAAATEPDRLLRQA
;
A
#
# COMPACT_ATOMS: atom_id res chain seq x y z
N MET A 1 -42.08 -19.57 -19.97
CA MET A 1 -40.65 -19.90 -19.85
C MET A 1 -40.20 -19.57 -18.43
N THR A 2 -39.40 -20.43 -17.80
CA THR A 2 -38.81 -20.13 -16.48
C THR A 2 -37.95 -18.86 -16.57
N PHE A 3 -38.04 -17.96 -15.59
CA PHE A 3 -37.28 -16.70 -15.52
C PHE A 3 -35.80 -16.85 -15.89
N ILE A 4 -35.17 -17.93 -15.41
CA ILE A 4 -33.77 -18.30 -15.65
C ILE A 4 -33.49 -18.57 -17.15
N ALA A 5 -34.41 -19.25 -17.84
CA ALA A 5 -34.23 -19.61 -19.25
C ALA A 5 -34.32 -18.38 -20.17
N ARG A 6 -35.14 -17.39 -19.81
CA ARG A 6 -35.21 -16.09 -20.50
C ARG A 6 -33.87 -15.36 -20.38
N HIS A 7 -33.34 -15.22 -19.16
CA HIS A 7 -32.08 -14.53 -18.90
C HIS A 7 -30.88 -15.22 -19.56
N ARG A 8 -30.85 -16.56 -19.60
CA ARG A 8 -29.80 -17.30 -20.33
C ARG A 8 -29.81 -17.00 -21.83
N ARG A 9 -30.99 -16.90 -22.45
CA ARG A 9 -31.13 -16.55 -23.87
C ARG A 9 -30.72 -15.09 -24.12
N LEU A 10 -31.11 -14.18 -23.25
CA LEU A 10 -30.69 -12.77 -23.32
C LEU A 10 -29.17 -12.63 -23.21
N LEU A 11 -28.53 -13.36 -22.30
CA LEU A 11 -27.06 -13.39 -22.20
C LEU A 11 -26.42 -13.93 -23.49
N THR A 12 -26.97 -14.99 -24.07
CA THR A 12 -26.47 -15.56 -25.34
C THR A 12 -26.60 -14.54 -26.47
N LEU A 13 -27.74 -13.85 -26.53
CA LEU A 13 -27.99 -12.79 -27.51
C LEU A 13 -27.03 -11.62 -27.31
N ALA A 14 -26.82 -11.16 -26.08
CA ALA A 14 -25.87 -10.10 -25.72
C ALA A 14 -24.44 -10.45 -26.19
N CYS A 15 -23.96 -11.67 -25.89
CA CYS A 15 -22.66 -12.14 -26.37
C CYS A 15 -22.57 -12.13 -27.89
N SER A 16 -23.64 -12.54 -28.59
CA SER A 16 -23.68 -12.52 -30.05
C SER A 16 -23.68 -11.10 -30.64
N ALA A 17 -24.33 -10.14 -29.99
CA ALA A 17 -24.35 -8.73 -30.38
C ALA A 17 -22.95 -8.11 -30.22
N ILE A 18 -22.31 -8.34 -29.08
CA ILE A 18 -20.92 -7.92 -28.81
C ILE A 18 -19.97 -8.47 -29.88
N LEU A 19 -20.13 -9.74 -30.26
CA LEU A 19 -19.32 -10.39 -31.29
C LEU A 19 -19.60 -9.92 -32.71
N ARG A 20 -20.69 -9.18 -32.95
CA ARG A 20 -21.00 -8.60 -34.27
C ARG A 20 -20.24 -7.30 -34.50
N HIS A 21 -20.07 -6.49 -33.45
CA HIS A 21 -19.34 -5.22 -33.47
C HIS A 21 -17.98 -5.30 -32.75
N ARG A 22 -17.16 -6.30 -33.12
CA ARG A 22 -15.95 -6.69 -32.38
C ARG A 22 -14.95 -5.56 -32.16
N THR A 23 -14.68 -4.76 -33.18
CA THR A 23 -13.67 -3.68 -33.11
C THR A 23 -14.03 -2.64 -32.06
N ARG A 24 -15.28 -2.19 -32.04
CA ARG A 24 -15.83 -1.26 -31.06
C ARG A 24 -15.77 -1.84 -29.65
N HIS A 25 -16.31 -3.04 -29.44
CA HIS A 25 -16.34 -3.64 -28.10
C HIS A 25 -14.98 -4.04 -27.56
N VAL A 26 -14.06 -4.52 -28.41
CA VAL A 26 -12.67 -4.81 -28.01
C VAL A 26 -11.94 -3.53 -27.59
N SER A 27 -12.17 -2.40 -28.28
CA SER A 27 -11.54 -1.13 -27.92
C SER A 27 -12.02 -0.63 -26.55
N ILE A 28 -13.33 -0.69 -26.30
CA ILE A 28 -13.92 -0.35 -24.98
C ILE A 28 -13.38 -1.29 -23.91
N LEU A 29 -13.36 -2.61 -24.19
CA LEU A 29 -12.87 -3.61 -23.25
C LEU A 29 -11.40 -3.37 -22.90
N LEU A 30 -10.54 -3.04 -23.86
CA LEU A 30 -9.12 -2.78 -23.63
C LEU A 30 -8.90 -1.56 -22.74
N VAL A 31 -9.51 -0.42 -23.08
CA VAL A 31 -9.39 0.82 -22.30
C VAL A 31 -9.96 0.62 -20.89
N TYR A 32 -11.10 -0.06 -20.77
CA TYR A 32 -11.72 -0.33 -19.49
C TYR A 32 -10.89 -1.29 -18.63
N THR A 33 -10.34 -2.35 -19.24
CA THR A 33 -9.42 -3.28 -18.57
C THR A 33 -8.20 -2.54 -18.04
N ALA A 34 -7.62 -1.62 -18.84
CA ALA A 34 -6.49 -0.80 -18.42
C ALA A 34 -6.85 0.13 -17.25
N LEU A 35 -8.04 0.71 -17.25
CA LEU A 35 -8.55 1.53 -16.15
C LEU A 35 -8.70 0.73 -14.85
N VAL A 36 -9.38 -0.42 -14.92
CA VAL A 36 -9.53 -1.32 -13.75
C VAL A 36 -8.15 -1.75 -13.26
N PHE A 37 -7.26 -2.13 -14.19
CA PHE A 37 -5.88 -2.50 -13.88
C PHE A 37 -5.15 -1.41 -13.08
N LEU A 38 -5.17 -0.17 -13.56
CA LEU A 38 -4.49 0.94 -12.88
C LEU A 38 -5.09 1.20 -11.50
N PHE A 39 -6.42 1.24 -11.39
CA PHE A 39 -7.11 1.49 -10.13
C PHE A 39 -6.84 0.37 -9.11
N ALA A 40 -7.04 -0.88 -9.51
CA ALA A 40 -6.82 -2.04 -8.66
C ALA A 40 -5.35 -2.17 -8.23
N SER A 41 -4.40 -1.86 -9.11
CA SER A 41 -2.97 -1.92 -8.78
C SER A 41 -2.60 -0.92 -7.70
N VAL A 42 -3.15 0.30 -7.72
CA VAL A 42 -2.93 1.29 -6.65
C VAL A 42 -3.54 0.80 -5.34
N VAL A 43 -4.80 0.33 -5.37
CA VAL A 43 -5.48 -0.17 -4.17
C VAL A 43 -4.72 -1.33 -3.54
N PHE A 44 -4.29 -2.32 -4.33
CA PHE A 44 -3.52 -3.47 -3.84
C PHE A 44 -2.14 -3.06 -3.32
N CYS A 45 -1.45 -2.15 -4.00
CA CYS A 45 -0.14 -1.69 -3.56
C CYS A 45 -0.23 -0.94 -2.21
N VAL A 46 -1.21 -0.05 -2.06
CA VAL A 46 -1.44 0.70 -0.82
C VAL A 46 -1.79 -0.24 0.32
N GLU A 47 -2.73 -1.17 0.13
CA GLU A 47 -3.10 -2.10 1.21
C GLU A 47 -1.94 -3.02 1.58
N ALA A 48 -1.21 -3.56 0.60
CA ALA A 48 -0.08 -4.41 0.87
C ALA A 48 1.00 -3.67 1.67
N LEU A 49 1.28 -2.40 1.35
CA LEU A 49 2.22 -1.57 2.10
C LEU A 49 1.73 -1.25 3.53
N LYS A 50 0.44 -1.00 3.72
CA LYS A 50 -0.14 -0.80 5.06
C LYS A 50 -0.06 -2.06 5.90
N ARG A 51 -0.45 -3.21 5.34
CA ARG A 51 -0.36 -4.51 6.01
C ARG A 51 1.07 -4.80 6.40
N GLU A 52 2.00 -4.55 5.50
CA GLU A 52 3.42 -4.71 5.76
C GLU A 52 3.88 -3.78 6.90
N ALA A 53 3.56 -2.49 6.86
CA ALA A 53 3.89 -1.56 7.94
C ALA A 53 3.31 -1.99 9.30
N ARG A 54 2.08 -2.53 9.33
CA ARG A 54 1.48 -3.09 10.56
C ARG A 54 2.26 -4.29 11.07
N LEU A 55 2.61 -5.24 10.20
CA LEU A 55 3.38 -6.43 10.56
C LEU A 55 4.75 -6.04 11.12
N LEU A 56 5.43 -5.09 10.47
CA LEU A 56 6.71 -4.55 10.96
C LEU A 56 6.59 -3.93 12.35
N LEU A 57 5.54 -3.14 12.57
CA LEU A 57 5.35 -2.47 13.84
C LEU A 57 4.97 -3.43 14.98
N GLN A 58 4.47 -4.64 14.71
CA GLN A 58 4.18 -5.62 15.78
C GLN A 58 5.43 -5.92 16.63
N GLY A 59 6.62 -5.95 16.03
CA GLY A 59 7.90 -6.11 16.73
C GLY A 59 8.47 -4.81 17.32
N ALA A 60 7.90 -3.66 17.00
CA ALA A 60 8.37 -2.37 17.47
C ALA A 60 7.93 -2.11 18.93
N PRO A 61 8.69 -1.27 19.68
CA PRO A 61 8.33 -0.88 21.04
C PRO A 61 6.93 -0.24 21.11
N GLU A 62 6.18 -0.55 22.16
CA GLU A 62 4.80 -0.06 22.32
C GLU A 62 4.74 1.42 22.64
N ILE A 63 5.64 1.89 23.51
CA ILE A 63 5.82 3.31 23.83
C ILE A 63 7.30 3.63 23.79
N VAL A 64 7.66 4.71 23.09
CA VAL A 64 9.01 5.27 23.03
C VAL A 64 8.99 6.64 23.70
N VAL A 65 9.98 6.88 24.56
CA VAL A 65 10.16 8.13 25.30
C VAL A 65 11.50 8.73 24.90
N GLN A 66 11.44 9.86 24.21
CA GLN A 66 12.60 10.63 23.76
C GLN A 66 12.69 11.91 24.57
N ARG A 67 13.89 12.39 24.87
CA ARG A 67 14.09 13.70 25.50
C ARG A 67 14.25 14.78 24.45
N LEU A 68 13.61 15.94 24.65
CA LEU A 68 13.72 17.10 23.78
C LEU A 68 14.28 18.31 24.52
N VAL A 69 15.34 18.90 23.98
CA VAL A 69 15.89 20.19 24.44
C VAL A 69 15.85 21.17 23.28
N ALA A 70 15.19 22.32 23.48
CA ALA A 70 14.95 23.31 22.42
C ALA A 70 14.32 22.69 21.13
N GLY A 71 13.45 21.70 21.30
CA GLY A 71 12.80 20.98 20.20
C GLY A 71 13.69 19.98 19.44
N ARG A 72 14.94 19.77 19.89
CA ARG A 72 15.88 18.79 19.32
C ARG A 72 15.97 17.56 20.20
N HIS A 73 16.17 16.39 19.57
CA HIS A 73 16.38 15.14 20.26
C HIS A 73 17.74 15.15 20.97
N GLU A 74 17.73 14.81 22.26
CA GLU A 74 18.91 14.70 23.12
C GLU A 74 18.91 13.34 23.83
N PRO A 75 20.09 12.82 24.23
CA PRO A 75 20.16 11.61 25.03
C PRO A 75 19.40 11.74 26.36
N ILE A 76 18.70 10.66 26.73
CA ILE A 76 17.89 10.57 27.93
C ILE A 76 18.68 9.89 29.07
N PRO A 77 18.66 10.45 30.30
CA PRO A 77 19.34 9.85 31.45
C PRO A 77 18.80 8.47 31.82
N ALA A 78 19.70 7.54 32.16
CA ALA A 78 19.38 6.19 32.63
C ALA A 78 18.55 6.21 33.93
N GLU A 79 18.70 7.25 34.75
CA GLU A 79 17.97 7.44 36.01
C GLU A 79 16.46 7.49 35.81
N LEU A 80 15.98 7.88 34.62
CA LEU A 80 14.56 7.93 34.29
C LEU A 80 13.95 6.55 34.02
N VAL A 81 14.76 5.51 33.79
CA VAL A 81 14.25 4.16 33.49
C VAL A 81 13.46 3.58 34.67
N GLU A 82 13.98 3.71 35.88
CA GLU A 82 13.38 3.12 37.09
C GLU A 82 12.06 3.81 37.51
N PRO A 83 11.94 5.15 37.54
CA PRO A 83 10.66 5.83 37.72
C PRO A 83 9.60 5.43 36.70
N LEU A 84 9.99 5.29 35.42
CA LEU A 84 9.07 4.88 34.36
C LEU A 84 8.62 3.42 34.52
N ARG A 85 9.50 2.54 35.00
CA ARG A 85 9.18 1.14 35.31
C ARG A 85 8.12 1.02 36.42
N ARG A 86 8.10 1.94 37.37
CA ARG A 86 7.17 1.94 38.52
C ARG A 86 5.75 2.39 38.18
N ILE A 87 5.51 2.88 36.96
CA ILE A 87 4.17 3.27 36.53
C ILE A 87 3.26 2.02 36.51
N PRO A 88 2.09 2.04 37.18
CA PRO A 88 1.15 0.93 37.13
C PRO A 88 0.73 0.64 35.68
N GLY A 89 0.88 -0.62 35.26
CA GLY A 89 0.61 -1.11 33.91
C GLY A 89 1.87 -1.36 33.06
N VAL A 90 3.03 -0.82 33.44
CA VAL A 90 4.32 -1.07 32.75
C VAL A 90 4.91 -2.41 33.18
N GLN A 91 5.17 -3.30 32.23
CA GLN A 91 5.82 -4.60 32.45
C GLN A 91 7.35 -4.50 32.38
N ARG A 92 7.86 -3.76 31.38
CA ARG A 92 9.29 -3.57 31.15
C ARG A 92 9.55 -2.12 30.73
N ALA A 93 10.59 -1.53 31.29
CA ALA A 93 11.17 -0.28 30.82
C ALA A 93 12.65 -0.54 30.54
N ALA A 94 13.12 -0.17 29.35
CA ALA A 94 14.52 -0.37 28.95
C ALA A 94 15.01 0.82 28.13
N GLY A 95 16.19 1.34 28.50
CA GLY A 95 16.90 2.30 27.67
C GLY A 95 17.46 1.60 26.44
N ARG A 96 17.35 2.23 25.27
CA ARG A 96 17.94 1.75 24.03
C ARG A 96 19.07 2.66 23.60
N LEU A 97 20.00 2.07 22.86
CA LEU A 97 21.06 2.79 22.16
C LEU A 97 20.93 2.47 20.69
N TRP A 98 20.68 3.50 19.92
CA TRP A 98 20.62 3.43 18.48
C TRP A 98 20.82 4.82 17.90
N GLY A 99 21.27 4.90 16.66
CA GLY A 99 21.46 6.18 15.97
C GLY A 99 21.62 5.98 14.48
N TYR A 100 21.72 7.09 13.76
CA TYR A 100 21.97 7.08 12.32
C TYR A 100 23.42 7.43 12.03
N HIS A 101 24.00 6.74 11.06
CA HIS A 101 25.30 7.06 10.49
C HIS A 101 25.15 7.29 8.99
N PHE A 102 25.44 8.50 8.53
CA PHE A 102 25.44 8.84 7.12
C PHE A 102 26.84 8.61 6.54
N ASP A 103 26.93 7.72 5.54
CA ASP A 103 28.13 7.51 4.75
C ASP A 103 28.08 8.45 3.52
N GLU A 104 28.95 9.45 3.52
CA GLU A 104 29.03 10.47 2.47
C GLU A 104 29.49 9.90 1.12
N GLU A 105 30.38 8.92 1.11
CA GLU A 105 30.93 8.33 -0.12
C GLU A 105 29.84 7.57 -0.88
N ARG A 106 29.02 6.85 -0.12
CA ARG A 106 27.95 5.99 -0.65
C ARG A 106 26.58 6.67 -0.66
N ARG A 107 26.49 7.88 -0.09
CA ARG A 107 25.26 8.65 0.11
C ARG A 107 24.15 7.81 0.75
N ALA A 108 24.53 7.00 1.73
CA ALA A 108 23.65 6.03 2.37
C ALA A 108 23.53 6.32 3.87
N ASN A 109 22.33 6.15 4.41
CA ASN A 109 22.10 6.20 5.85
C ASN A 109 22.05 4.78 6.38
N PHE A 110 22.84 4.50 7.41
CA PHE A 110 22.82 3.26 8.16
C PHE A 110 22.16 3.51 9.52
N THR A 111 21.31 2.58 9.94
CA THR A 111 20.77 2.54 11.29
C THR A 111 21.69 1.68 12.14
N LEU A 112 22.29 2.25 13.16
CA LEU A 112 23.15 1.53 14.11
C LEU A 112 22.34 1.23 15.38
N ILE A 113 22.38 0.01 15.88
CA ILE A 113 21.70 -0.38 17.12
C ILE A 113 22.63 -1.20 18.02
N ALA A 114 22.47 -1.04 19.34
CA ALA A 114 23.16 -1.87 20.30
C ALA A 114 22.54 -3.27 20.32
N SER A 115 23.39 -4.28 20.23
CA SER A 115 23.02 -5.68 20.36
C SER A 115 22.56 -6.00 21.77
N GLU A 116 21.41 -6.67 21.89
CA GLU A 116 21.04 -7.38 23.13
C GLU A 116 21.68 -8.78 23.20
N ASP A 117 22.29 -9.26 22.11
CA ASP A 117 22.93 -10.58 22.04
C ASP A 117 24.36 -10.54 22.61
N PRO A 118 24.61 -11.21 23.76
CA PRO A 118 25.93 -11.26 24.38
C PRO A 118 26.95 -12.08 23.58
N ARG A 119 26.53 -12.78 22.52
CA ARG A 119 27.42 -13.56 21.64
C ARG A 119 28.20 -12.69 20.66
N LEU A 120 27.80 -11.43 20.47
CA LEU A 120 28.48 -10.51 19.58
C LEU A 120 29.77 -10.01 20.26
N ALA A 121 30.92 -10.48 19.78
CA ALA A 121 32.22 -10.09 20.33
C ALA A 121 32.51 -8.59 20.12
N PRO A 122 33.39 -7.97 20.92
CA PRO A 122 33.86 -6.61 20.67
C PRO A 122 34.39 -6.44 19.25
N ARG A 123 34.03 -5.32 18.61
CA ARG A 123 34.31 -4.99 17.20
C ARG A 123 33.75 -5.99 16.19
N ALA A 124 32.75 -6.78 16.56
CA ALA A 124 31.99 -7.62 15.65
C ALA A 124 30.59 -7.03 15.41
N VAL A 125 30.07 -7.13 14.19
CA VAL A 125 28.77 -6.56 13.81
C VAL A 125 27.91 -7.58 13.08
N ALA A 126 26.61 -7.52 13.30
CA ALA A 126 25.61 -8.19 12.47
C ALA A 126 25.01 -7.17 11.52
N VAL A 127 24.95 -7.50 10.22
CA VAL A 127 24.59 -6.52 9.18
C VAL A 127 23.34 -6.92 8.40
N GLY A 128 22.55 -5.91 8.08
CA GLY A 128 21.47 -5.97 7.13
C GLY A 128 21.91 -6.36 5.73
N ARG A 129 21.00 -6.97 4.96
CA ARG A 129 21.30 -7.32 3.56
C ARG A 129 21.52 -6.11 2.66
N GLY A 130 20.85 -4.98 2.93
CA GLY A 130 21.09 -3.73 2.21
C GLY A 130 22.51 -3.24 2.45
N VAL A 131 22.93 -3.20 3.71
CA VAL A 131 24.32 -2.89 4.12
C VAL A 131 25.32 -3.85 3.47
N ALA A 132 25.06 -5.15 3.55
CA ALA A 132 25.94 -6.17 2.99
C ALA A 132 26.12 -6.00 1.47
N ARG A 133 25.05 -5.74 0.73
CA ARG A 133 25.14 -5.49 -0.72
C ARG A 133 25.88 -4.20 -1.05
N LEU A 134 25.69 -3.14 -0.26
CA LEU A 134 26.28 -1.84 -0.52
C LEU A 134 27.79 -1.81 -0.16
N LEU A 135 28.16 -2.48 0.94
CA LEU A 135 29.53 -2.51 1.44
C LEU A 135 30.33 -3.74 0.97
N GLY A 136 29.71 -4.69 0.27
CA GLY A 136 30.33 -5.97 -0.06
C GLY A 136 30.62 -6.81 1.18
N ALA A 137 29.78 -6.70 2.21
CA ALA A 137 29.97 -7.40 3.48
C ALA A 137 29.54 -8.88 3.35
N GLU A 138 30.39 -9.77 3.86
CA GLU A 138 30.13 -11.21 3.95
C GLU A 138 30.39 -11.70 5.37
N ALA A 139 29.69 -12.75 5.82
CA ALA A 139 29.95 -13.32 7.14
C ALA A 139 31.39 -13.83 7.24
N GLY A 140 32.10 -13.44 8.31
CA GLY A 140 33.53 -13.66 8.49
C GLY A 140 34.43 -12.61 7.82
N GLY A 141 33.86 -11.71 7.02
CA GLY A 141 34.56 -10.58 6.41
C GLY A 141 34.73 -9.40 7.36
N ARG A 142 35.11 -8.25 6.81
CA ARG A 142 35.23 -6.99 7.54
C ARG A 142 34.57 -5.86 6.78
N ILE A 143 34.00 -4.92 7.51
CA ILE A 143 33.55 -3.63 6.98
C ILE A 143 34.30 -2.50 7.68
N SER A 144 34.43 -1.38 6.99
CA SER A 144 34.97 -0.13 7.52
C SER A 144 33.89 0.93 7.52
N LEU A 145 33.71 1.61 8.66
CA LEU A 145 32.82 2.76 8.80
C LEU A 145 33.64 3.96 9.26
N ARG A 146 33.31 5.16 8.79
CA ARG A 146 33.96 6.38 9.27
C ARG A 146 33.29 6.86 10.56
N GLY A 147 34.06 6.95 11.63
CA GLY A 147 33.59 7.48 12.90
C GLY A 147 33.50 9.02 12.90
N ARG A 148 33.18 9.58 14.07
CA ARG A 148 32.86 11.01 14.24
C ARG A 148 34.03 11.95 13.96
N GLY A 149 35.27 11.52 14.19
CA GLY A 149 36.47 12.30 13.91
C GLY A 149 37.04 12.07 12.50
N GLY A 150 36.33 11.33 11.64
CA GLY A 150 36.80 10.93 10.30
C GLY A 150 37.71 9.70 10.32
N GLU A 151 37.98 9.12 11.49
CA GLU A 151 38.72 7.88 11.64
C GLU A 151 37.99 6.71 11.00
N GLU A 152 38.74 5.83 10.34
CA GLU A 152 38.17 4.61 9.77
C GLU A 152 38.17 3.50 10.83
N VAL A 153 36.99 3.10 11.27
CA VAL A 153 36.78 2.05 12.26
C VAL A 153 36.39 0.76 11.54
N SER A 154 37.27 -0.24 11.63
CA SER A 154 37.01 -1.56 11.06
C SER A 154 36.31 -2.49 12.04
N PHE A 155 35.27 -3.15 11.56
CA PHE A 155 34.46 -4.14 12.26
C PHE A 155 34.47 -5.49 11.54
N ALA A 156 34.51 -6.58 12.29
CA ALA A 156 34.34 -7.93 11.75
C ALA A 156 32.86 -8.23 11.55
N VAL A 157 32.47 -8.82 10.43
CA VAL A 157 31.07 -9.18 10.16
C VAL A 157 30.81 -10.55 10.76
N ALA A 158 30.12 -10.60 11.90
CA ALA A 158 29.77 -11.85 12.56
C ALA A 158 28.72 -12.62 11.74
N GLU A 159 27.69 -11.92 11.29
CA GLU A 159 26.62 -12.50 10.48
C GLU A 159 25.98 -11.46 9.56
N VAL A 160 25.29 -11.98 8.54
CA VAL A 160 24.43 -11.19 7.66
C VAL A 160 22.99 -11.66 7.86
N PHE A 161 22.08 -10.73 8.16
CA PHE A 161 20.70 -11.07 8.46
C PHE A 161 20.01 -11.83 7.30
N PRO A 162 19.06 -12.74 7.60
CA PRO A 162 18.36 -13.51 6.59
C PRO A 162 17.51 -12.61 5.68
N SER A 163 17.22 -13.07 4.47
CA SER A 163 16.36 -12.32 3.52
C SER A 163 14.99 -11.97 4.10
N ALA A 164 14.46 -12.81 4.98
CA ALA A 164 13.15 -12.59 5.59
C ALA A 164 13.08 -11.32 6.46
N SER A 165 14.21 -10.85 7.01
CA SER A 165 14.25 -9.62 7.82
C SER A 165 14.67 -8.39 7.04
N GLU A 166 14.95 -8.52 5.74
CA GLU A 166 15.48 -7.44 4.90
C GLU A 166 14.58 -6.21 4.92
N LEU A 167 13.27 -6.40 4.99
CA LEU A 167 12.30 -5.32 5.07
C LEU A 167 12.49 -4.39 6.29
N VAL A 168 12.89 -4.92 7.44
CA VAL A 168 13.06 -4.14 8.69
C VAL A 168 14.51 -3.76 8.94
N ALA A 169 15.42 -4.60 8.46
CA ALA A 169 16.83 -4.55 8.82
C ALA A 169 17.73 -4.33 7.58
N ALA A 170 17.22 -3.79 6.47
CA ALA A 170 18.02 -3.58 5.26
C ALA A 170 19.24 -2.70 5.51
N ASP A 171 19.06 -1.60 6.23
CA ASP A 171 20.07 -0.59 6.55
C ASP A 171 20.64 -0.75 7.98
N LEU A 172 20.29 -1.84 8.67
CA LEU A 172 20.66 -2.07 10.07
C LEU A 172 22.09 -2.60 10.21
N ILE A 173 22.82 -2.05 11.17
CA ILE A 173 24.08 -2.58 11.69
C ILE A 173 23.92 -2.72 13.19
N GLU A 174 23.89 -3.96 13.66
CA GLU A 174 23.85 -4.29 15.08
C GLU A 174 25.28 -4.51 15.58
N MET A 175 25.63 -3.85 16.69
CA MET A 175 26.99 -3.86 17.25
C MET A 175 26.96 -3.87 18.79
N PRO A 176 28.04 -4.24 19.48
CA PRO A 176 28.08 -4.24 20.93
C PRO A 176 27.81 -2.84 21.49
N GLN A 177 27.16 -2.78 22.65
CA GLN A 177 26.79 -1.52 23.28
C GLN A 177 27.99 -0.58 23.50
N GLU A 178 29.14 -1.12 23.91
CA GLU A 178 30.38 -0.35 24.13
C GLU A 178 30.90 0.27 22.83
N ASP A 179 30.93 -0.52 21.75
CA ASP A 179 31.36 -0.06 20.43
C ASP A 179 30.42 1.03 19.89
N LEU A 180 29.11 0.86 20.05
CA LEU A 180 28.14 1.85 19.60
C LEU A 180 28.30 3.18 20.34
N ARG A 181 28.51 3.13 21.66
CA ARG A 181 28.74 4.32 22.48
C ARG A 181 30.00 5.05 22.05
N ALA A 182 31.08 4.31 21.81
CA ALA A 182 32.33 4.88 21.30
C ALA A 182 32.15 5.49 19.91
N PHE A 183 31.47 4.78 19.00
CA PHE A 183 31.27 5.18 17.62
C PHE A 183 30.37 6.43 17.48
N LEU A 184 29.25 6.47 18.21
CA LEU A 184 28.30 7.60 18.19
C LEU A 184 28.66 8.71 19.18
N GLY A 185 29.59 8.46 20.12
CA GLY A 185 29.96 9.40 21.18
C GLY A 185 28.86 9.60 22.23
N ILE A 186 28.15 8.54 22.61
CA ILE A 186 27.09 8.57 23.63
C ILE A 186 27.70 8.23 25.00
N PRO A 187 27.75 9.17 25.96
CA PRO A 187 28.32 8.94 27.28
C PRO A 187 27.61 7.81 28.05
N GLU A 188 28.34 7.18 28.97
CA GLU A 188 27.74 6.24 29.93
C GLU A 188 26.63 6.91 30.76
N GLY A 189 25.65 6.12 31.19
CA GLY A 189 24.49 6.62 31.92
C GLY A 189 23.46 7.37 31.07
N LEU A 190 23.68 7.49 29.75
CA LEU A 190 22.71 8.06 28.80
C LEU A 190 22.24 7.01 27.79
N TYR A 191 21.00 7.17 27.32
CA TYR A 191 20.36 6.36 26.27
C TYR A 191 19.85 7.27 25.15
N THR A 192 19.56 6.73 23.97
CA THR A 192 18.95 7.53 22.90
C THR A 192 17.45 7.67 23.09
N ASP A 193 16.78 6.61 23.54
CA ASP A 193 15.40 6.65 24.02
C ASP A 193 15.16 5.60 25.11
N ILE A 194 14.01 5.70 25.78
CA ILE A 194 13.50 4.67 26.68
C ILE A 194 12.27 4.04 26.05
N THR A 195 12.20 2.72 26.08
CA THR A 195 11.05 1.95 25.60
C THR A 195 10.30 1.33 26.74
N LEU A 196 8.97 1.34 26.63
CA LEU A 196 8.07 0.72 27.60
C LEU A 196 7.24 -0.36 26.93
N ARG A 197 7.05 -1.47 27.65
CA ARG A 197 6.08 -2.52 27.35
C ARG A 197 4.97 -2.46 28.38
N VAL A 198 3.72 -2.41 27.93
CA VAL A 198 2.51 -2.25 28.74
C VAL A 198 1.75 -3.57 28.75
N ALA A 199 1.23 -3.96 29.91
CA ALA A 199 0.54 -5.24 30.05
C ALA A 199 -0.77 -5.31 29.27
N ASN A 200 -1.51 -4.19 29.28
CA ASN A 200 -2.82 -4.08 28.67
C ASN A 200 -2.77 -3.04 27.56
N GLU A 201 -3.08 -3.47 26.34
CA GLU A 201 -3.09 -2.61 25.17
C GLU A 201 -4.01 -1.40 25.31
N ASN A 202 -5.13 -1.55 26.03
CA ASN A 202 -6.10 -0.47 26.25
C ASN A 202 -5.60 0.60 27.24
N GLU A 203 -4.58 0.29 28.03
CA GLU A 203 -4.00 1.21 29.01
C GLU A 203 -2.84 2.03 28.43
N ARG A 204 -2.36 1.73 27.21
CA ARG A 204 -1.22 2.41 26.57
C ARG A 204 -1.34 3.93 26.59
N ARG A 205 -2.53 4.46 26.31
CA ARG A 205 -2.80 5.92 26.35
C ARG A 205 -2.73 6.52 27.75
N VAL A 206 -3.19 5.77 28.76
CA VAL A 206 -3.15 6.18 30.17
C VAL A 206 -1.71 6.12 30.71
N VAL A 207 -0.95 5.09 30.34
CA VAL A 207 0.48 5.02 30.65
C VAL A 207 1.21 6.19 29.99
N ALA A 208 0.97 6.45 28.70
CA ALA A 208 1.59 7.56 27.99
C ALA A 208 1.30 8.93 28.64
N SER A 209 0.08 9.17 29.14
CA SER A 209 -0.23 10.42 29.84
C SER A 209 0.51 10.54 31.18
N LYS A 210 0.66 9.45 31.93
CA LYS A 210 1.48 9.42 33.16
C LYS A 210 2.96 9.68 32.86
N VAL A 211 3.49 9.10 31.79
CA VAL A 211 4.88 9.33 31.33
C VAL A 211 5.10 10.81 31.01
N ARG A 212 4.18 11.46 30.29
CA ARG A 212 4.25 12.90 29.99
C ARG A 212 4.28 13.78 31.25
N GLY A 213 3.66 13.32 32.34
CA GLY A 213 3.72 14.01 33.64
C GLY A 213 5.06 13.84 34.37
N LEU A 214 5.72 12.69 34.19
CA LEU A 214 7.02 12.38 34.82
C LEU A 214 8.22 12.92 34.03
N VAL A 215 8.10 13.02 32.71
CA VAL A 215 9.15 13.50 31.81
C VAL A 215 8.58 14.67 31.00
N PRO A 216 8.52 15.89 31.57
CA PRO A 216 7.88 17.04 30.94
C PRO A 216 8.62 17.55 29.69
N ASP A 217 9.93 17.32 29.61
CA ASP A 217 10.76 17.54 28.43
C ASP A 217 10.77 16.33 27.48
N GLY A 218 9.87 15.36 27.70
CA GLY A 218 9.78 14.11 26.96
C GLY A 218 8.78 14.14 25.81
N ARG A 219 9.20 13.67 24.64
CA ARG A 219 8.31 13.26 23.55
C ARG A 219 7.96 11.79 23.72
N VAL A 220 6.68 11.53 23.99
CA VAL A 220 6.13 10.18 24.12
C VAL A 220 5.43 9.80 22.82
N ILE A 221 5.91 8.74 22.18
CA ILE A 221 5.44 8.23 20.88
C ILE A 221 4.87 6.82 21.09
N LEU A 222 3.62 6.61 20.70
CA LEU A 222 3.00 5.29 20.75
C LEU A 222 3.19 4.56 19.42
N ARG A 223 3.32 3.23 19.48
CA ARG A 223 3.35 2.37 18.29
C ARG A 223 2.16 2.60 17.36
N GLU A 224 0.96 2.77 17.90
CA GLU A 224 -0.25 3.03 17.09
C GLU A 224 -0.23 4.40 16.41
N GLU A 225 0.46 5.38 16.99
CA GLU A 225 0.63 6.69 16.35
C GLU A 225 1.55 6.56 15.14
N ILE A 226 2.64 5.79 15.26
CA ILE A 226 3.54 5.48 14.14
C ILE A 226 2.77 4.74 13.04
N ALA A 227 2.01 3.69 13.39
CA ALA A 227 1.20 2.93 12.43
C ALA A 227 0.22 3.83 11.68
N ARG A 228 -0.48 4.70 12.41
CA ARG A 228 -1.42 5.65 11.82
C ARG A 228 -0.73 6.63 10.86
N THR A 229 0.43 7.15 11.21
CA THR A 229 1.19 8.03 10.32
C THR A 229 1.56 7.34 9.01
N TYR A 230 1.97 6.06 9.05
CA TYR A 230 2.22 5.29 7.83
C TYR A 230 0.93 5.05 7.02
N GLU A 231 -0.17 4.68 7.68
CA GLU A 231 -1.46 4.51 7.02
C GLU A 231 -1.91 5.78 6.30
N GLU A 232 -1.88 6.92 7.00
CA GLU A 232 -2.22 8.24 6.46
C GLU A 232 -1.30 8.63 5.29
N LEU A 233 0.01 8.34 5.38
CA LEU A 233 0.95 8.61 4.31
C LEU A 233 0.65 7.79 3.06
N PHE A 234 0.41 6.49 3.21
CA PHE A 234 0.07 5.61 2.08
C PHE A 234 -1.30 5.94 1.50
N ASP A 235 -2.28 6.30 2.34
CA ASP A 235 -3.58 6.80 1.90
C ASP A 235 -3.48 8.10 1.13
N TRP A 236 -2.65 9.03 1.58
CA TRP A 236 -2.42 10.28 0.87
C TRP A 236 -1.79 10.02 -0.51
N ARG A 237 -0.70 9.24 -0.56
CA ARG A 237 -0.01 8.91 -1.80
C ARG A 237 -0.90 8.13 -2.78
N GLY A 238 -1.63 7.14 -2.27
CA GLY A 238 -2.61 6.37 -3.03
C GLY A 238 -3.75 7.24 -3.52
N GLY A 239 -4.30 8.09 -2.65
CA GLY A 239 -5.40 9.01 -2.96
C GLY A 239 -5.07 9.99 -4.08
N VAL A 240 -3.84 10.51 -4.13
CA VAL A 240 -3.37 11.35 -5.25
C VAL A 240 -3.40 10.58 -6.58
N LEU A 241 -2.88 9.35 -6.61
CA LEU A 241 -2.94 8.50 -7.80
C LEU A 241 -4.37 8.16 -8.20
N LEU A 242 -5.21 7.78 -7.23
CA LEU A 242 -6.61 7.46 -7.48
C LEU A 242 -7.40 8.67 -7.99
N ALA A 243 -7.10 9.89 -7.52
CA ALA A 243 -7.72 11.11 -8.05
C ALA A 243 -7.35 11.36 -9.52
N VAL A 244 -6.08 11.14 -9.88
CA VAL A 244 -5.64 11.21 -11.30
C VAL A 244 -6.37 10.17 -12.13
N PHE A 245 -6.43 8.91 -11.68
CA PHE A 245 -7.14 7.86 -12.41
C PHE A 245 -8.66 8.01 -12.40
N ALA A 246 -9.25 8.67 -11.40
CA ALA A 246 -10.66 9.02 -11.39
C ALA A 246 -11.00 10.01 -12.52
N SER A 247 -10.11 10.96 -12.82
CA SER A 247 -10.30 11.87 -13.97
C SER A 247 -10.26 11.13 -15.32
N LEU A 248 -9.39 10.12 -15.44
CA LEU A 248 -9.31 9.25 -16.61
C LEU A 248 -10.55 8.35 -16.72
N ALA A 249 -11.03 7.80 -15.60
CA ALA A 249 -12.24 7.02 -15.53
C ALA A 249 -13.48 7.87 -15.89
N ALA A 250 -13.58 9.09 -15.38
CA ALA A 250 -14.64 10.03 -15.75
C ALA A 250 -14.63 10.34 -17.24
N SER A 251 -13.46 10.56 -17.83
CA SER A 251 -13.30 10.78 -19.27
C SER A 251 -13.77 9.57 -20.08
N PHE A 252 -13.40 8.36 -19.65
CA PHE A 252 -13.88 7.12 -20.27
C PHE A 252 -15.39 6.94 -20.13
N LEU A 253 -15.98 7.24 -18.97
CA LEU A 253 -17.43 7.17 -18.76
C LEU A 253 -18.19 8.18 -19.62
N LEU A 254 -17.64 9.38 -19.83
CA LEU A 254 -18.20 10.36 -20.75
C LEU A 254 -18.16 9.87 -22.20
N LEU A 255 -17.07 9.21 -22.62
CA LEU A 255 -16.99 8.59 -23.94
C LEU A 255 -18.00 7.45 -24.09
N ALA A 256 -18.10 6.56 -23.09
CA ALA A 256 -19.08 5.48 -23.06
C ALA A 256 -20.51 6.03 -23.12
N TRP A 257 -20.81 7.08 -22.35
CA TRP A 257 -22.07 7.79 -22.41
C TRP A 257 -22.32 8.40 -23.78
N SER A 258 -21.35 9.12 -24.36
CA SER A 258 -21.52 9.75 -25.67
C SER A 258 -21.79 8.72 -26.77
N GLN A 259 -21.16 7.55 -26.66
CA GLN A 259 -21.36 6.45 -27.60
C GLN A 259 -22.74 5.81 -27.41
N ALA A 260 -23.17 5.60 -26.15
CA ALA A 260 -24.48 5.03 -25.85
C ALA A 260 -25.64 6.02 -26.09
N ALA A 261 -25.42 7.33 -25.96
CA ALA A 261 -26.41 8.37 -26.21
C ALA A 261 -26.48 8.77 -27.69
N GLY A 262 -25.33 8.81 -28.35
CA GLY A 262 -25.19 8.93 -29.79
C GLY A 262 -25.25 7.56 -30.45
N LEU A 263 -26.30 6.76 -30.15
CA LEU A 263 -26.50 5.47 -30.79
C LEU A 263 -26.36 5.62 -32.31
N GLU A 264 -25.42 4.88 -32.88
CA GLU A 264 -25.27 4.75 -34.33
C GLU A 264 -26.63 4.33 -34.92
N GLY A 265 -26.95 4.76 -36.14
CA GLY A 265 -28.24 4.42 -36.77
C GLY A 265 -28.56 2.92 -36.71
N GLU A 266 -27.52 2.07 -36.77
CA GLU A 266 -27.62 0.63 -36.60
C GLU A 266 -28.21 0.19 -35.24
N GLU A 267 -27.80 0.78 -34.11
CA GLU A 267 -28.33 0.41 -32.78
C GLU A 267 -29.76 0.92 -32.58
N LYS A 268 -30.10 2.12 -33.11
CA LYS A 268 -31.48 2.61 -33.11
C LYS A 268 -32.38 1.72 -33.97
N ARG A 269 -31.88 1.27 -35.12
CA ARG A 269 -32.57 0.32 -36.01
C ARG A 269 -32.78 -1.02 -35.33
N GLU A 270 -31.77 -1.55 -34.64
CA GLU A 270 -31.86 -2.80 -33.90
C GLU A 270 -32.94 -2.72 -32.82
N ILE A 271 -32.93 -1.67 -31.99
CA ILE A 271 -33.96 -1.46 -30.95
C ILE A 271 -35.34 -1.30 -31.59
N GLY A 272 -35.45 -0.54 -32.69
CA GLY A 272 -36.70 -0.37 -33.44
C GLY A 272 -37.26 -1.69 -33.98
N LEU A 273 -36.39 -2.54 -34.55
CA LEU A 273 -36.76 -3.87 -35.05
C LEU A 273 -37.18 -4.81 -33.93
N LEU A 274 -36.44 -4.84 -32.80
CA LEU A 274 -36.81 -5.65 -31.63
C LEU A 274 -38.19 -5.26 -31.12
N LYS A 275 -38.46 -3.96 -30.99
CA LYS A 275 -39.78 -3.46 -30.56
C LYS A 275 -40.88 -3.77 -31.59
N ALA A 276 -40.59 -3.69 -32.89
CA ALA A 276 -41.55 -4.04 -33.93
C ALA A 276 -41.93 -5.54 -33.93
N VAL A 277 -41.02 -6.41 -33.49
CA VAL A 277 -41.27 -7.86 -33.30
C VAL A 277 -41.99 -8.15 -31.97
N GLY A 278 -42.26 -7.12 -31.15
CA GLY A 278 -43.05 -7.23 -29.93
C GLY A 278 -42.24 -7.23 -28.63
N TRP A 279 -40.96 -6.83 -28.66
CA TRP A 279 -40.19 -6.67 -27.43
C TRP A 279 -40.68 -5.47 -26.60
N GLU A 280 -40.83 -5.68 -25.30
CA GLU A 280 -41.15 -4.61 -24.36
C GLU A 280 -39.91 -3.79 -24.00
N LEU A 281 -40.14 -2.62 -23.39
CA LEU A 281 -39.06 -1.80 -22.82
C LEU A 281 -38.20 -2.62 -21.84
N SER A 282 -38.84 -3.47 -21.02
CA SER A 282 -38.16 -4.31 -20.03
C SER A 282 -37.21 -5.33 -20.68
N ASP A 283 -37.58 -5.89 -21.84
CA ASP A 283 -36.75 -6.83 -22.60
C ASP A 283 -35.51 -6.16 -23.17
N VAL A 284 -35.68 -4.98 -23.79
CA VAL A 284 -34.58 -4.22 -24.38
C VAL A 284 -33.60 -3.76 -23.28
N LEU A 285 -34.12 -3.28 -22.16
CA LEU A 285 -33.29 -2.92 -21.01
C LEU A 285 -32.55 -4.10 -20.42
N ALA A 286 -33.20 -5.27 -20.28
CA ALA A 286 -32.55 -6.47 -19.79
C ALA A 286 -31.42 -6.92 -20.71
N LEU A 287 -31.61 -6.86 -22.04
CA LEU A 287 -30.57 -7.16 -23.03
C LEU A 287 -29.36 -6.21 -22.88
N LYS A 288 -29.60 -4.90 -22.90
CA LYS A 288 -28.53 -3.90 -22.76
C LYS A 288 -27.82 -3.95 -21.40
N THR A 289 -28.56 -4.32 -20.35
CA THR A 289 -27.97 -4.58 -19.03
C THR A 289 -27.04 -5.80 -19.07
N TRP A 290 -27.43 -6.90 -19.72
CA TRP A 290 -26.55 -8.05 -19.87
C TRP A 290 -25.32 -7.78 -20.75
N GLU A 291 -25.45 -6.98 -21.80
CA GLU A 291 -24.30 -6.51 -22.59
C GLU A 291 -23.31 -5.74 -21.69
N ALA A 292 -23.81 -4.75 -20.95
CA ALA A 292 -22.98 -3.93 -20.07
C ALA A 292 -22.37 -4.74 -18.91
N ILE A 293 -23.11 -5.68 -18.32
CA ILE A 293 -22.60 -6.62 -17.29
C ILE A 293 -21.49 -7.48 -17.89
N THR A 294 -21.68 -8.03 -19.09
CA THR A 294 -20.68 -8.91 -19.71
C THR A 294 -19.38 -8.16 -19.99
N VAL A 295 -19.46 -6.95 -20.55
CA VAL A 295 -18.29 -6.11 -20.82
C VAL A 295 -17.60 -5.69 -19.52
N SER A 296 -18.36 -5.20 -18.54
CA SER A 296 -17.79 -4.72 -17.27
C SER A 296 -17.21 -5.83 -16.40
N LEU A 297 -17.86 -7.00 -16.33
CA LEU A 297 -17.34 -8.14 -15.59
C LEU A 297 -16.06 -8.68 -16.25
N THR A 298 -16.01 -8.74 -17.59
CA THR A 298 -14.81 -9.18 -18.30
C THR A 298 -13.65 -8.21 -18.08
N ALA A 299 -13.89 -6.91 -18.23
CA ALA A 299 -12.89 -5.87 -17.96
C ALA A 299 -12.41 -5.91 -16.51
N PHE A 300 -13.34 -6.10 -15.57
CA PHE A 300 -13.05 -6.22 -14.16
C PHE A 300 -12.14 -7.41 -13.86
N LEU A 301 -12.51 -8.61 -14.31
CA LEU A 301 -11.75 -9.83 -14.07
C LEU A 301 -10.35 -9.74 -14.68
N LEU A 302 -10.24 -9.31 -15.94
CA LEU A 302 -8.94 -9.14 -16.61
C LEU A 302 -8.09 -8.07 -15.93
N GLY A 303 -8.68 -6.90 -15.63
CA GLY A 303 -7.96 -5.78 -15.03
C GLY A 303 -7.45 -6.12 -13.63
N THR A 304 -8.29 -6.74 -12.80
CA THR A 304 -7.92 -7.18 -11.46
C THR A 304 -6.88 -8.29 -11.49
N ALA A 305 -6.97 -9.24 -12.43
CA ALA A 305 -5.94 -10.27 -12.59
C ALA A 305 -4.59 -9.68 -13.01
N LEU A 306 -4.58 -8.73 -13.95
CA LEU A 306 -3.37 -8.01 -14.34
C LEU A 306 -2.80 -7.19 -13.18
N ALA A 307 -3.67 -6.56 -12.37
CA ALA A 307 -3.24 -5.78 -11.22
C ALA A 307 -2.60 -6.66 -10.14
N TYR A 308 -3.18 -7.84 -9.90
CA TYR A 308 -2.62 -8.83 -8.99
C TYR A 308 -1.21 -9.25 -9.44
N LEU A 309 -1.05 -9.61 -10.72
CA LEU A 309 0.26 -9.97 -11.27
C LEU A 309 1.26 -8.79 -11.20
N HIS A 310 0.80 -7.59 -11.51
CA HIS A 310 1.63 -6.39 -11.45
C HIS A 310 2.17 -6.10 -10.05
N VAL A 311 1.32 -6.18 -9.03
CA VAL A 311 1.70 -5.83 -7.66
C VAL A 311 2.50 -6.95 -7.00
N PHE A 312 2.00 -8.19 -7.05
CA PHE A 312 2.56 -9.29 -6.26
C PHE A 312 3.64 -10.10 -7.02
N ALA A 313 3.59 -10.18 -8.35
CA ALA A 313 4.62 -10.87 -9.13
C ALA A 313 5.67 -9.91 -9.72
N ALA A 314 5.26 -8.74 -10.21
CA ALA A 314 6.16 -7.75 -10.82
C ALA A 314 6.62 -6.64 -9.85
N GLY A 315 6.37 -6.79 -8.54
CA GLY A 315 6.86 -5.88 -7.51
C GLY A 315 6.30 -4.46 -7.58
N ALA A 316 5.13 -4.29 -8.19
CA ALA A 316 4.47 -3.01 -8.43
C ALA A 316 5.34 -1.99 -9.18
N PHE A 317 6.15 -2.42 -10.15
CA PHE A 317 7.18 -1.58 -10.80
C PHE A 317 6.71 -0.21 -11.31
N LEU A 318 5.43 -0.07 -11.70
CA LEU A 318 4.86 1.22 -12.14
C LEU A 318 4.71 2.23 -10.99
N PHE A 319 4.42 1.76 -9.77
CA PHE A 319 4.10 2.59 -8.62
C PHE A 319 5.15 2.52 -7.51
N ALA A 320 6.08 1.55 -7.59
CA ALA A 320 7.06 1.28 -6.55
C ALA A 320 7.85 2.53 -6.15
N SER A 321 8.34 3.32 -7.10
CA SER A 321 9.12 4.54 -6.82
C SER A 321 8.29 5.61 -6.11
N LEU A 322 7.02 5.78 -6.49
CA LEU A 322 6.15 6.78 -5.87
C LEU A 322 5.67 6.34 -4.47
N MET A 323 5.41 5.05 -4.30
CA MET A 323 4.87 4.51 -3.05
C MET A 323 5.96 4.26 -1.99
N LYS A 324 7.14 3.78 -2.39
CA LYS A 324 8.25 3.44 -1.47
C LYS A 324 9.12 4.67 -1.11
N GLY A 325 9.07 5.74 -1.90
CA GLY A 325 9.80 7.00 -1.67
C GLY A 325 11.19 7.06 -2.34
N TRP A 326 12.05 7.93 -1.83
CA TRP A 326 13.46 8.06 -2.25
C TRP A 326 14.44 7.72 -1.11
N SER A 327 14.97 6.50 -1.11
CA SER A 327 16.06 6.04 -0.26
C SER A 327 17.07 5.26 -1.12
N VAL A 328 18.35 5.36 -0.79
CA VAL A 328 19.43 4.62 -1.49
C VAL A 328 19.45 3.15 -1.04
N LEU A 329 19.06 2.89 0.21
CA LEU A 329 18.89 1.56 0.78
C LEU A 329 17.41 1.19 0.77
N TYR A 330 16.97 0.54 -0.31
CA TYR A 330 15.64 -0.06 -0.37
C TYR A 330 15.69 -1.56 -0.07
N PRO A 331 14.87 -2.05 0.88
CA PRO A 331 14.69 -3.48 1.04
C PRO A 331 14.09 -4.10 -0.22
N ARG A 332 14.61 -5.26 -0.62
CA ARG A 332 13.93 -6.14 -1.56
C ARG A 332 13.01 -7.04 -0.75
N PHE A 333 11.71 -6.82 -0.87
CA PHE A 333 10.70 -7.66 -0.25
C PHE A 333 9.58 -7.93 -1.24
N ALA A 334 9.01 -9.13 -1.15
CA ALA A 334 7.80 -9.48 -1.86
C ALA A 334 6.61 -8.97 -1.02
N LEU A 335 5.65 -8.31 -1.68
CA LEU A 335 4.39 -7.97 -1.04
C LEU A 335 3.58 -9.25 -0.88
N ASP A 336 3.15 -9.56 0.34
CA ASP A 336 2.29 -10.73 0.58
C ASP A 336 0.89 -10.47 0.01
N PRO A 337 0.37 -11.33 -0.90
CA PRO A 337 -0.95 -11.15 -1.47
C PRO A 337 -2.05 -11.17 -0.41
N ALA A 338 -2.68 -10.01 -0.20
CA ALA A 338 -3.93 -9.87 0.52
C ALA A 338 -5.01 -9.36 -0.43
N LEU A 339 -6.06 -10.17 -0.62
CA LEU A 339 -7.27 -9.77 -1.33
C LEU A 339 -8.41 -9.76 -0.31
N ASP A 340 -8.63 -8.62 0.33
CA ASP A 340 -9.77 -8.51 1.23
C ASP A 340 -11.04 -8.15 0.45
N LEU A 341 -12.17 -8.69 0.93
CA LEU A 341 -13.49 -8.45 0.35
C LEU A 341 -13.84 -6.95 0.22
N PRO A 342 -13.47 -6.05 1.16
CA PRO A 342 -13.72 -4.62 1.02
C PRO A 342 -13.05 -4.00 -0.21
N HIS A 343 -11.80 -4.37 -0.53
CA HIS A 343 -11.08 -3.81 -1.68
C HIS A 343 -11.68 -4.30 -2.99
N VAL A 344 -12.03 -5.59 -3.07
CA VAL A 344 -12.74 -6.13 -4.24
C VAL A 344 -14.07 -5.42 -4.43
N THR A 345 -14.83 -5.24 -3.36
CA THR A 345 -16.12 -4.52 -3.38
C THR A 345 -15.95 -3.07 -3.81
N LEU A 346 -14.92 -2.38 -3.34
CA LEU A 346 -14.58 -1.02 -3.75
C LEU A 346 -14.28 -0.94 -5.25
N ILE A 347 -13.42 -1.82 -5.76
CA ILE A 347 -13.05 -1.83 -7.19
C ILE A 347 -14.29 -2.13 -8.05
N VAL A 348 -15.12 -3.11 -7.67
CA VAL A 348 -16.39 -3.39 -8.35
C VAL A 348 -17.31 -2.17 -8.33
N SER A 349 -17.44 -1.50 -7.19
CA SER A 349 -18.32 -0.35 -7.04
C SER A 349 -17.88 0.83 -7.91
N VAL A 350 -16.57 1.07 -8.02
CA VAL A 350 -16.03 2.19 -8.81
C VAL A 350 -15.98 1.88 -10.30
N ALA A 351 -15.67 0.63 -10.68
CA ALA A 351 -15.58 0.24 -12.08
C ALA A 351 -16.96 -0.05 -12.67
N VAL A 352 -17.68 -1.02 -12.09
CA VAL A 352 -18.85 -1.65 -12.70
C VAL A 352 -20.07 -0.75 -12.64
N VAL A 353 -20.39 -0.19 -11.47
CA VAL A 353 -21.64 0.57 -11.27
C VAL A 353 -21.72 1.80 -12.19
N PRO A 354 -20.71 2.67 -12.29
CA PRO A 354 -20.79 3.84 -13.16
C PRO A 354 -20.88 3.47 -14.64
N PHE A 355 -20.19 2.42 -15.07
CA PHE A 355 -20.25 1.94 -16.45
C PHE A 355 -21.63 1.39 -16.81
N LEU A 356 -22.27 0.63 -15.91
CA LEU A 356 -23.64 0.16 -16.09
C LEU A 356 -24.61 1.34 -16.25
N LEU A 357 -24.51 2.34 -15.38
CA LEU A 357 -25.34 3.54 -15.48
C LEU A 357 -25.11 4.29 -16.80
N ALA A 358 -23.84 4.45 -17.19
CA ALA A 358 -23.47 5.15 -18.41
C ALA A 358 -23.98 4.46 -19.69
N SER A 359 -24.16 3.13 -19.65
CA SER A 359 -24.62 2.33 -20.79
C SER A 359 -26.15 2.16 -20.82
N VAL A 360 -26.76 1.94 -19.66
CA VAL A 360 -28.19 1.60 -19.55
C VAL A 360 -29.08 2.84 -19.65
N ILE A 361 -28.70 3.98 -19.05
CA ILE A 361 -29.55 5.18 -19.04
C ILE A 361 -29.82 5.71 -20.45
N PRO A 362 -28.83 5.82 -21.36
CA PRO A 362 -29.11 6.23 -22.74
C PRO A 362 -29.97 5.22 -23.51
N SER A 363 -29.71 3.91 -23.30
CA SER A 363 -30.50 2.84 -23.89
C SER A 363 -31.97 2.88 -23.47
N TRP A 364 -32.24 3.24 -22.21
CA TRP A 364 -33.59 3.46 -21.69
C TRP A 364 -34.31 4.59 -22.43
N ARG A 365 -33.64 5.73 -22.64
CA ARG A 365 -34.22 6.87 -23.39
C ARG A 365 -34.55 6.48 -24.83
N ALA A 366 -33.67 5.71 -25.48
CA ALA A 366 -33.91 5.22 -26.84
C ALA A 366 -35.08 4.24 -26.87
N ALA A 367 -35.09 3.23 -25.99
CA ALA A 367 -36.13 2.21 -25.95
C ALA A 367 -37.52 2.76 -25.54
N ALA A 368 -37.58 3.90 -24.85
CA ALA A 368 -38.83 4.60 -24.56
C ALA A 368 -39.47 5.26 -25.81
N THR A 369 -38.70 5.47 -26.88
CA THR A 369 -39.18 6.11 -28.12
C THR A 369 -40.00 5.13 -28.98
N GLU A 370 -41.01 5.62 -29.70
CA GLU A 370 -41.84 4.79 -30.59
C GLU A 370 -41.02 4.11 -31.70
N PRO A 371 -41.33 2.85 -32.07
CA PRO A 371 -40.55 2.08 -33.05
C PRO A 371 -40.46 2.74 -34.42
N ASP A 372 -41.56 3.31 -34.92
CA ASP A 372 -41.62 3.97 -36.22
C ASP A 372 -40.69 5.20 -36.26
N ARG A 373 -40.69 6.00 -35.18
CA ARG A 373 -39.78 7.15 -35.06
C ARG A 373 -38.31 6.73 -35.00
N LEU A 374 -38.00 5.64 -34.30
CA LEU A 374 -36.64 5.09 -34.23
C LEU A 374 -36.15 4.60 -35.60
N LEU A 375 -37.00 3.90 -36.35
CA LEU A 375 -36.64 3.34 -37.67
C LEU A 375 -36.46 4.43 -38.74
N ARG A 376 -37.11 5.59 -38.61
CA ARG A 376 -36.93 6.75 -39.52
C ARG A 376 -35.71 7.62 -39.18
N GLN A 377 -35.20 7.53 -37.96
CA GLN A 377 -34.05 8.30 -37.45
C GLN A 377 -32.74 7.49 -37.46
N ALA A 378 -32.83 6.22 -37.82
CA ALA A 378 -31.74 5.28 -37.99
C ALA A 378 -31.25 5.28 -39.43
#